data_AF-A0A2E9A4J1-F1
#
_entry.id   AF-A0A2E9A4J1-F1
#
_cell.length_a   1.000
_cell.length_b   1.000
_cell.length_c   1.000
_cell.angle_alpha   90.00
_cell.angle_beta   90.00
_cell.angle_gamma   90.00
#
_symmetry.space_group_name_H-M   'P 1'
#
loop_
_entity.id
_entity.type
_entity.pdbx_description
1 polymer ?
#
loop_
_entity_poly.entity_id
_entity_poly.type
_entity_poly.pdbx_seq_one_letter_code
_entity_poly.pdbx_strand_id
1 'polypeptide(L)'
;MSREKYNQVFDLLEQHHKWFSESIPLIASENIPSPAVREAYASDFGNRYAEGWPGERVYAGCKFIDEVELITIDLAKKLFNAEFADVRPISGVCANLAVYSAFTNPNDTMMALPIPSGGHISHGQKKFSGTAGLVHGLNIEYFAFDREEMNIDVDQSKQRIEKLIADNNKPTFAMFG
;
A
#
# COMPACT_ATOMS: atom_id res chain seq x y z
N MET A 1 -24.03 -27.87 12.62
CA MET A 1 -23.48 -26.53 12.94
C MET A 1 -22.37 -26.10 11.99
N SER A 2 -21.20 -26.76 11.94
CA SER A 2 -20.07 -26.30 11.10
C SER A 2 -20.35 -26.35 9.59
N ARG A 3 -20.97 -27.42 9.08
CA ARG A 3 -21.35 -27.56 7.67
C ARG A 3 -22.47 -26.59 7.26
N GLU A 4 -23.39 -26.32 8.16
CA GLU A 4 -24.49 -25.38 7.94
C GLU A 4 -23.95 -23.95 7.81
N LYS A 5 -23.02 -23.54 8.69
CA LYS A 5 -22.34 -22.24 8.57
C LYS A 5 -21.45 -22.14 7.34
N TYR A 6 -20.76 -23.23 6.96
CA TYR A 6 -20.02 -23.29 5.70
C TYR A 6 -20.95 -22.99 4.51
N ASN A 7 -22.06 -23.72 4.38
CA ASN A 7 -23.01 -23.51 3.29
C ASN A 7 -23.56 -22.06 3.31
N GLN A 8 -23.94 -21.57 4.49
CA GLN A 8 -24.45 -20.20 4.64
C GLN A 8 -23.46 -19.15 4.12
N VAL A 9 -22.16 -19.31 4.36
CA VAL A 9 -21.13 -18.38 3.84
C VAL A 9 -21.06 -18.46 2.32
N PHE A 10 -21.00 -19.66 1.74
CA PHE A 10 -20.91 -19.82 0.28
C PHE A 10 -22.15 -19.30 -0.45
N ASP A 11 -23.34 -19.52 0.12
CA ASP A 11 -24.59 -18.96 -0.41
C ASP A 11 -24.56 -17.42 -0.43
N LEU A 12 -23.97 -16.79 0.60
CA LEU A 12 -23.81 -15.33 0.65
C LEU A 12 -22.78 -14.81 -0.35
N LEU A 13 -21.67 -15.53 -0.54
CA LEU A 13 -20.65 -15.18 -1.54
C LEU A 13 -21.23 -15.22 -2.96
N GLU A 14 -22.02 -16.24 -3.27
CA GLU A 14 -22.69 -16.37 -4.58
C GLU A 14 -23.72 -15.26 -4.80
N GLN A 15 -24.56 -14.98 -3.78
CA GLN A 15 -25.52 -13.87 -3.83
C GLN A 15 -24.84 -12.52 -4.03
N HIS A 16 -23.73 -12.27 -3.33
CA HIS A 16 -22.93 -11.05 -3.50
C HIS A 16 -22.36 -10.95 -4.93
N HIS A 17 -21.82 -12.04 -5.47
CA HIS A 17 -21.29 -12.06 -6.83
C HIS A 17 -22.36 -11.70 -7.87
N LYS A 18 -23.56 -12.31 -7.75
CA LYS A 18 -24.70 -12.00 -8.62
C LYS A 18 -25.16 -10.56 -8.48
N TRP A 19 -25.26 -10.06 -7.24
CA TRP A 19 -25.68 -8.70 -7.01
C TRP A 19 -24.72 -7.69 -7.65
N PHE A 20 -23.41 -7.89 -7.51
CA PHE A 20 -22.41 -7.02 -8.15
C PHE A 20 -22.38 -7.16 -9.68
N SER A 21 -22.67 -8.32 -10.25
CA SER A 21 -22.71 -8.48 -11.72
C SER A 21 -23.90 -7.76 -12.36
N GLU A 22 -24.95 -7.48 -11.59
CA GLU A 22 -26.13 -6.71 -11.98
C GLU A 22 -26.03 -5.23 -11.55
N SER A 23 -24.91 -4.82 -10.94
CA SER A 23 -24.69 -3.47 -10.41
C SER A 23 -23.69 -2.67 -11.25
N ILE A 24 -23.69 -1.34 -11.06
CA ILE A 24 -22.65 -0.44 -11.58
C ILE A 24 -21.83 0.08 -10.38
N PRO A 25 -20.73 -0.59 -10.00
CA PRO A 25 -19.85 -0.09 -8.94
C PRO A 25 -19.13 1.18 -9.39
N LEU A 26 -19.21 2.24 -8.57
CA LEU A 26 -18.61 3.56 -8.85
C LEU A 26 -17.50 3.94 -7.86
N ILE A 27 -17.04 3.00 -7.04
CA ILE A 27 -15.92 3.20 -6.13
C ILE A 27 -14.63 3.17 -6.95
N ALA A 28 -13.91 4.29 -7.00
CA ALA A 28 -12.75 4.47 -7.87
C ALA A 28 -11.59 3.48 -7.63
N SER A 29 -11.49 2.92 -6.42
CA SER A 29 -10.43 1.98 -6.04
C SER A 29 -10.82 0.51 -6.22
N GLU A 30 -12.05 0.20 -6.63
CA GLU A 30 -12.50 -1.18 -6.86
C GLU A 30 -12.25 -1.61 -8.30
N ASN A 31 -11.96 -2.90 -8.47
CA ASN A 31 -11.83 -3.50 -9.80
C ASN A 31 -12.08 -5.02 -9.76
N ILE A 32 -12.28 -5.62 -10.93
CA ILE A 32 -12.55 -7.05 -11.10
C ILE A 32 -11.29 -7.74 -11.67
N PRO A 33 -10.65 -8.68 -10.96
CA PRO A 33 -9.47 -9.37 -11.47
C PRO A 33 -9.82 -10.29 -12.66
N SER A 34 -8.86 -10.50 -13.56
CA SER A 34 -9.03 -11.41 -14.69
C SER A 34 -9.17 -12.87 -14.23
N PRO A 35 -9.74 -13.78 -15.05
CA PRO A 35 -9.82 -15.20 -14.71
C PRO A 35 -8.46 -15.82 -14.37
N ALA A 36 -7.39 -15.45 -15.09
CA ALA A 36 -6.04 -15.95 -14.85
C ALA A 36 -5.50 -15.54 -13.46
N VAL A 37 -5.79 -14.30 -13.01
CA VAL A 37 -5.40 -13.86 -11.65
C VAL A 37 -6.14 -14.68 -10.59
N ARG A 38 -7.43 -14.96 -10.79
CA ARG A 38 -8.22 -15.77 -9.85
C ARG A 38 -7.74 -17.21 -9.78
N GLU A 39 -7.38 -17.79 -10.92
CA GLU A 39 -6.81 -19.15 -11.00
C GLU A 39 -5.48 -19.24 -10.23
N ALA A 40 -4.59 -18.27 -10.41
CA ALA A 40 -3.33 -18.21 -9.65
C ALA A 40 -3.59 -18.10 -8.14
N TYR A 41 -4.54 -17.26 -7.73
CA TYR A 41 -4.88 -17.04 -6.32
C TYR A 41 -5.50 -18.27 -5.64
N ALA A 42 -6.26 -19.08 -6.40
CA ALA A 42 -6.86 -20.31 -5.90
C ALA A 42 -5.87 -21.49 -5.83
N SER A 43 -4.68 -21.34 -6.40
CA SER A 43 -3.65 -22.38 -6.38
C SER A 43 -3.02 -22.56 -5.00
N ASP A 44 -2.31 -23.67 -4.82
CA ASP A 44 -1.54 -23.96 -3.61
C ASP A 44 -0.35 -23.01 -3.38
N PHE A 45 0.02 -22.20 -4.37
CA PHE A 45 1.20 -21.35 -4.36
C PHE A 45 1.24 -20.39 -3.15
N GLY A 46 0.10 -19.79 -2.79
CA GLY A 46 -0.01 -18.86 -1.65
C GLY A 46 0.13 -19.52 -0.28
N ASN A 47 0.17 -20.86 -0.20
CA ASN A 47 0.28 -21.61 1.05
C ASN A 47 1.72 -22.07 1.36
N ARG A 48 2.71 -21.58 0.61
CA ARG A 48 4.11 -22.00 0.72
C ARG A 48 4.96 -20.91 1.34
N TYR A 49 5.78 -21.29 2.31
CA TYR A 49 6.76 -20.40 2.92
C TYR A 49 7.97 -20.23 2.01
N ALA A 50 8.30 -18.97 1.69
CA ALA A 50 9.44 -18.61 0.86
C ALA A 50 10.15 -17.35 1.40
N GLU A 51 10.54 -17.42 2.67
CA GLU A 51 11.29 -16.33 3.31
C GLU A 51 12.69 -16.16 2.70
N GLY A 52 13.09 -14.90 2.48
CA GLY A 52 14.35 -14.53 1.84
C GLY A 52 14.17 -14.05 0.40
N TRP A 53 15.27 -13.87 -0.31
CA TRP A 53 15.30 -13.53 -1.74
C TRP A 53 15.39 -14.78 -2.62
N PRO A 54 15.00 -14.72 -3.91
CA PRO A 54 15.26 -15.81 -4.86
C PRO A 54 16.73 -16.25 -4.83
N GLY A 55 16.98 -17.55 -4.67
CA GLY A 55 18.32 -18.12 -4.51
C GLY A 55 18.92 -18.06 -3.10
N GLU A 56 18.32 -17.29 -2.18
CA GLU A 56 18.76 -17.11 -0.78
C GLU A 56 17.64 -17.41 0.22
N ARG A 57 16.85 -18.46 -0.07
CA ARG A 57 15.68 -18.82 0.74
C ARG A 57 16.08 -19.51 2.04
N VAL A 58 15.36 -19.19 3.11
CA VAL A 58 15.49 -19.86 4.41
C VAL A 58 14.89 -21.27 4.37
N TYR A 59 13.83 -21.46 3.58
CA TYR A 59 13.11 -22.72 3.45
C TYR A 59 13.43 -23.45 2.14
N ALA A 60 13.42 -24.79 2.21
CA ALA A 60 13.56 -25.65 1.04
C ALA A 60 12.28 -25.68 0.19
N GLY A 61 12.40 -26.08 -1.08
CA GLY A 61 11.25 -26.29 -1.98
C GLY A 61 10.79 -25.05 -2.74
N CYS A 62 11.55 -23.96 -2.72
CA CYS A 62 11.17 -22.69 -3.34
C CYS A 62 11.48 -22.58 -4.85
N LYS A 63 11.92 -23.67 -5.52
CA LYS A 63 12.40 -23.64 -6.91
C LYS A 63 11.47 -22.85 -7.85
N PHE A 64 10.19 -23.21 -7.88
CA PHE A 64 9.22 -22.54 -8.76
C PHE A 64 8.73 -21.19 -8.22
N ILE A 65 8.83 -20.97 -6.90
CA ILE A 65 8.51 -19.68 -6.30
C ILE A 65 9.52 -18.63 -6.75
N ASP A 66 10.81 -18.99 -6.75
CA ASP A 66 11.90 -18.14 -7.22
C ASP A 66 11.71 -17.77 -8.70
N GLU A 67 11.39 -18.75 -9.55
CA GLU A 67 11.15 -18.51 -10.98
C GLU A 67 9.99 -17.52 -11.20
N VAL A 68 8.86 -17.70 -10.49
CA VAL A 68 7.70 -16.79 -10.59
C VAL A 68 8.02 -15.40 -10.03
N GLU A 69 8.71 -15.31 -8.90
CA GLU A 69 9.09 -14.03 -8.29
C GLU A 69 10.03 -13.24 -9.22
N LEU A 70 11.04 -13.90 -9.82
CA LEU A 70 11.96 -13.26 -10.76
C LEU A 70 11.25 -12.76 -12.03
N ILE A 71 10.32 -13.54 -12.59
CA ILE A 71 9.50 -13.11 -13.73
C ILE A 71 8.66 -11.88 -13.33
N THR A 72 8.08 -11.89 -12.14
CA THR A 72 7.23 -10.78 -11.66
C THR A 72 8.04 -9.51 -11.45
N ILE A 73 9.25 -9.62 -10.88
CA ILE A 73 10.19 -8.50 -10.72
C ILE A 73 10.58 -7.91 -12.08
N ASP A 74 10.93 -8.75 -13.06
CA ASP A 74 11.29 -8.30 -14.40
C ASP A 74 10.12 -7.59 -15.10
N LEU A 75 8.91 -8.13 -15.00
CA LEU A 75 7.70 -7.50 -15.54
C LEU A 75 7.40 -6.17 -14.85
N ALA A 76 7.51 -6.08 -13.52
CA ALA A 76 7.31 -4.84 -12.77
C ALA A 76 8.33 -3.77 -13.18
N LYS A 77 9.62 -4.15 -13.26
CA LYS A 77 10.69 -3.26 -13.73
C LYS A 77 10.42 -2.75 -15.14
N LYS A 78 9.99 -3.62 -16.06
CA LYS A 78 9.64 -3.23 -17.43
C LYS A 78 8.43 -2.30 -17.49
N LEU A 79 7.36 -2.64 -16.76
CA LEU A 79 6.10 -1.88 -16.76
C LEU A 79 6.29 -0.45 -16.24
N PHE A 80 7.05 -0.30 -15.15
CA PHE A 80 7.26 1.01 -14.51
C PHE A 80 8.58 1.67 -14.91
N ASN A 81 9.33 1.09 -15.85
CA ASN A 81 10.67 1.54 -16.23
C ASN A 81 11.59 1.76 -15.01
N ALA A 82 11.59 0.79 -14.09
CA ALA A 82 12.30 0.85 -12.82
C ALA A 82 13.60 0.02 -12.83
N GLU A 83 14.63 0.52 -12.16
CA GLU A 83 15.88 -0.22 -11.94
C GLU A 83 15.70 -1.39 -10.96
N PHE A 84 14.80 -1.22 -9.99
CA PHE A 84 14.50 -2.16 -8.94
C PHE A 84 12.99 -2.24 -8.69
N ALA A 85 12.49 -3.43 -8.36
CA ALA A 85 11.12 -3.64 -7.93
C ALA A 85 11.09 -4.72 -6.84
N ASP A 86 10.38 -4.44 -5.75
CA ASP A 86 10.05 -5.43 -4.73
C ASP A 86 8.56 -5.78 -4.83
N VAL A 87 8.27 -7.06 -5.07
CA VAL A 87 6.92 -7.58 -5.34
C VAL A 87 6.32 -8.30 -4.14
N ARG A 88 7.01 -8.30 -3.00
CA ARG A 88 6.64 -9.04 -1.79
C ARG A 88 5.67 -8.31 -0.84
N PRO A 89 5.56 -6.95 -0.81
CA PRO A 89 4.57 -6.31 0.04
C PRO A 89 3.14 -6.75 -0.29
N ILE A 90 2.44 -7.30 0.71
CA ILE A 90 1.11 -7.91 0.55
C ILE A 90 -0.04 -6.88 0.40
N SER A 91 0.22 -5.60 0.66
CA SER A 91 -0.74 -4.51 0.50
C SER A 91 -0.02 -3.17 0.36
N GLY A 92 -0.74 -2.14 -0.11
CA GLY A 92 -0.19 -0.78 -0.23
C GLY A 92 0.25 -0.18 1.11
N VAL A 93 -0.44 -0.48 2.22
CA VAL A 93 -0.05 -0.03 3.57
C VAL A 93 1.27 -0.67 4.00
N CYS A 94 1.44 -1.97 3.74
CA CYS A 94 2.68 -2.69 4.03
C CYS A 94 3.85 -2.17 3.18
N ALA A 95 3.60 -1.86 1.90
CA ALA A 95 4.61 -1.28 1.02
C ALA A 95 5.09 0.08 1.54
N ASN A 96 4.16 0.96 1.94
CA ASN A 96 4.49 2.26 2.53
C ASN A 96 5.28 2.10 3.85
N LEU A 97 4.87 1.17 4.72
CA LEU A 97 5.62 0.88 5.95
C LEU A 97 7.05 0.41 5.66
N ALA A 98 7.25 -0.46 4.68
CA ALA A 98 8.59 -0.91 4.28
C ALA A 98 9.47 0.26 3.82
N VAL A 99 8.92 1.18 3.03
CA VAL A 99 9.61 2.41 2.61
C VAL A 99 9.94 3.30 3.80
N TYR A 100 8.99 3.55 4.70
CA TYR A 100 9.25 4.38 5.89
C TYR A 100 10.34 3.75 6.77
N SER A 101 10.27 2.44 7.02
CA SER A 101 11.30 1.75 7.79
C SER A 101 12.68 1.74 7.13
N ALA A 102 12.75 1.78 5.80
CA ALA A 102 14.02 1.83 5.07
C ALA A 102 14.66 3.23 5.07
N PHE A 103 13.86 4.30 5.03
CA PHE A 103 14.35 5.66 4.78
C PHE A 103 14.18 6.64 5.94
N THR A 104 13.53 6.25 7.03
CA THR A 104 13.25 7.13 8.17
C THR A 104 13.36 6.39 9.51
N ASN A 105 13.59 7.14 10.58
CA ASN A 105 13.54 6.64 11.95
C ASN A 105 12.28 7.13 12.68
N PRO A 106 11.87 6.46 13.77
CA PRO A 106 10.84 7.00 14.65
C PRO A 106 11.19 8.43 15.10
N ASN A 107 10.17 9.29 15.18
CA ASN A 107 10.24 10.73 15.43
C ASN A 107 10.80 11.60 14.29
N ASP A 108 11.21 11.03 13.16
CA ASP A 108 11.48 11.83 11.97
C ASP A 108 10.18 12.51 11.49
N THR A 109 10.35 13.67 10.85
CA THR A 109 9.23 14.45 10.32
C THR A 109 9.03 14.15 8.85
N MET A 110 7.79 13.80 8.48
CA MET A 110 7.37 13.52 7.11
C MET A 110 6.28 14.49 6.67
N MET A 111 6.41 15.04 5.46
CA MET A 111 5.34 15.78 4.80
C MET A 111 4.39 14.83 4.06
N ALA A 112 3.08 15.03 4.17
CA ALA A 112 2.08 14.28 3.40
C ALA A 112 0.81 15.10 3.12
N LEU A 113 -0.11 14.59 2.30
CA LEU A 113 -1.43 15.20 2.09
C LEU A 113 -2.40 14.76 3.21
N PRO A 114 -3.25 15.65 3.76
CA PRO A 114 -4.22 15.26 4.78
C PRO A 114 -5.40 14.51 4.15
N ILE A 115 -6.00 13.56 4.89
CA ILE A 115 -7.10 12.70 4.40
C ILE A 115 -8.27 13.50 3.81
N PRO A 116 -8.78 14.58 4.45
CA PRO A 116 -9.88 15.37 3.88
C PRO A 116 -9.54 16.10 2.57
N SER A 117 -8.25 16.17 2.20
CA SER A 117 -7.76 16.78 0.97
C SER A 117 -7.31 15.74 -0.07
N GLY A 118 -7.67 14.46 0.11
CA GLY A 118 -7.33 13.39 -0.83
C GLY A 118 -6.16 12.50 -0.39
N GLY A 119 -5.61 12.71 0.81
CA GLY A 119 -4.60 11.82 1.36
C GLY A 119 -5.15 10.46 1.82
N HIS A 120 -4.26 9.49 2.00
CA HIS A 120 -4.54 8.15 2.48
C HIS A 120 -4.14 7.93 3.95
N ILE A 121 -4.86 7.02 4.64
CA ILE A 121 -4.65 6.72 6.06
C ILE A 121 -3.22 6.22 6.36
N SER A 122 -2.55 5.58 5.40
CA SER A 122 -1.20 5.02 5.59
C SER A 122 -0.13 6.07 5.86
N HIS A 123 -0.35 7.33 5.49
CA HIS A 123 0.57 8.44 5.76
C HIS A 123 -0.03 9.49 6.72
N GLY A 124 -1.07 9.10 7.48
CA GLY A 124 -1.73 9.99 8.44
C GLY A 124 -1.05 10.10 9.80
N GLN A 125 -1.43 11.13 10.56
CA GLN A 125 -0.99 11.35 11.94
C GLN A 125 -1.47 10.27 12.92
N LYS A 126 -0.69 10.04 13.98
CA LYS A 126 -1.01 9.13 15.09
C LYS A 126 -2.41 9.36 15.70
N LYS A 127 -2.81 10.63 15.86
CA LYS A 127 -4.12 11.00 16.45
C LYS A 127 -5.32 10.56 15.62
N PHE A 128 -5.11 10.22 14.35
CA PHE A 128 -6.13 9.70 13.43
C PHE A 128 -5.90 8.23 13.10
N SER A 129 -5.08 7.53 13.90
CA SER A 129 -4.69 6.14 13.65
C SER A 129 -4.00 5.91 12.30
N GLY A 130 -3.36 6.95 11.75
CA GLY A 130 -2.62 6.83 10.51
C GLY A 130 -1.37 5.98 10.68
N THR A 131 -1.11 5.07 9.74
CA THR A 131 -0.09 4.02 9.92
C THR A 131 1.32 4.57 10.07
N ALA A 132 1.70 5.57 9.27
CA ALA A 132 3.00 6.24 9.39
C ALA A 132 3.22 6.83 10.80
N GLY A 133 2.23 7.54 11.35
CA GLY A 133 2.36 8.15 12.67
C GLY A 133 2.16 7.19 13.84
N LEU A 134 1.20 6.26 13.75
CA LEU A 134 0.86 5.36 14.85
C LEU A 134 1.78 4.14 14.92
N VAL A 135 2.09 3.51 13.78
CA VAL A 135 2.83 2.24 13.73
C VAL A 135 4.34 2.47 13.58
N HIS A 136 4.76 3.32 12.63
CA HIS A 136 6.18 3.62 12.44
C HIS A 136 6.69 4.72 13.39
N GLY A 137 5.80 5.59 13.87
CA GLY A 137 6.14 6.64 14.85
C GLY A 137 6.64 7.94 14.23
N LEU A 138 6.25 8.25 12.98
CA LEU A 138 6.61 9.51 12.32
C LEU A 138 5.78 10.71 12.81
N ASN A 139 6.42 11.86 12.82
CA ASN A 139 5.75 13.15 12.99
C ASN A 139 5.24 13.62 11.62
N ILE A 140 3.94 13.54 11.40
CA ILE A 140 3.35 13.90 10.10
C ILE A 140 2.95 15.36 10.10
N GLU A 141 3.56 16.12 9.20
CA GLU A 141 3.16 17.48 8.83
C GLU A 141 2.48 17.47 7.47
N TYR A 142 1.56 18.41 7.24
CA TYR A 142 0.75 18.40 6.04
C TYR A 142 1.13 19.49 5.04
N PHE A 143 1.16 19.11 3.76
CA PHE A 143 1.18 20.07 2.66
C PHE A 143 -0.01 21.03 2.77
N ALA A 144 0.18 22.25 2.28
CA ALA A 144 -0.92 23.17 2.05
C ALA A 144 -1.77 22.69 0.88
N PHE A 145 -3.08 22.90 0.96
CA PHE A 145 -4.02 22.50 -0.08
C PHE A 145 -4.87 23.69 -0.47
N ASP A 146 -4.86 24.01 -1.76
CA ASP A 146 -5.72 25.00 -2.37
C ASP A 146 -7.06 24.34 -2.70
N ARG A 147 -8.14 24.87 -2.12
CA ARG A 147 -9.50 24.35 -2.32
C ARG A 147 -10.18 24.90 -3.56
N GLU A 148 -9.70 26.00 -4.12
CA GLU A 148 -10.21 26.55 -5.37
C GLU A 148 -9.60 25.80 -6.55
N GLU A 149 -8.27 25.63 -6.53
CA GLU A 149 -7.54 24.87 -7.56
C GLU A 149 -7.62 23.34 -7.37
N MET A 150 -8.11 22.89 -6.22
CA MET A 150 -8.19 21.47 -5.84
C MET A 150 -6.83 20.74 -5.95
N ASN A 151 -5.77 21.40 -5.52
CA ASN A 151 -4.40 20.89 -5.64
C ASN A 151 -3.52 21.30 -4.44
N ILE A 152 -2.31 20.74 -4.34
CA ILE A 152 -1.31 21.18 -3.36
C ILE A 152 -0.93 22.63 -3.65
N ASP A 153 -1.08 23.50 -2.64
CA ASP A 153 -0.54 24.85 -2.69
C ASP A 153 0.97 24.78 -2.46
N VAL A 154 1.72 24.87 -3.56
CA VAL A 154 3.17 24.71 -3.57
C VAL A 154 3.86 25.83 -2.78
N ASP A 155 3.41 27.08 -2.92
CA ASP A 155 4.08 28.23 -2.32
C ASP A 155 3.83 28.27 -0.81
N GLN A 156 2.61 28.02 -0.37
CA GLN A 156 2.33 27.89 1.06
C GLN A 156 2.99 26.64 1.65
N SER A 157 3.09 25.53 0.90
CA SER A 157 3.83 24.35 1.35
C SER A 157 5.32 24.64 1.55
N LYS A 158 5.95 25.42 0.67
CA LYS A 158 7.35 25.87 0.85
C LYS A 158 7.50 26.70 2.13
N GLN A 159 6.63 27.67 2.34
CA GLN A 159 6.65 28.51 3.55
C GLN A 159 6.49 27.68 4.84
N ARG A 160 5.63 26.65 4.82
CA ARG A 160 5.48 25.72 5.95
C ARG A 160 6.76 24.94 6.21
N ILE A 161 7.41 24.43 5.16
CA ILE A 161 8.67 23.68 5.28
C ILE A 161 9.79 24.59 5.81
N GLU A 162 9.90 25.83 5.32
CA GLU A 162 10.87 26.81 5.81
C GLU A 162 10.66 27.11 7.30
N LYS A 163 9.40 27.26 7.73
CA LYS A 163 9.06 27.43 9.15
C LYS A 163 9.45 26.21 9.98
N LEU A 164 9.13 25.00 9.51
CA LEU A 164 9.52 23.75 10.19
C LEU A 164 11.03 23.64 10.33
N ILE A 165 11.80 24.07 9.32
CA ILE A 165 13.26 24.13 9.39
C ILE A 165 13.72 25.14 10.45
N ALA A 166 13.14 26.33 10.48
CA ALA A 166 13.46 27.36 11.48
C ALA A 166 13.14 26.90 12.92
N ASP A 167 12.09 26.09 13.09
CA ASP A 167 11.67 25.50 14.36
C ASP A 167 12.48 24.22 14.73
N ASN A 168 13.58 23.94 14.01
CA ASN A 168 14.43 22.76 14.18
C ASN A 168 13.67 21.42 14.03
N ASN A 169 12.62 21.40 13.21
CA ASN A 169 11.79 20.25 12.89
C ASN A 169 11.78 19.96 11.37
N LYS A 170 12.97 20.00 10.75
CA LYS A 170 13.12 19.81 9.30
C LYS A 170 12.54 18.46 8.85
N PRO A 171 11.61 18.44 7.87
CA PRO A 171 11.15 17.20 7.28
C PRO A 171 12.30 16.47 6.57
N THR A 172 12.42 15.16 6.80
CA THR A 172 13.42 14.29 6.15
C THR A 172 12.81 13.46 5.03
N PHE A 173 11.48 13.37 4.98
CA PHE A 173 10.75 12.60 3.98
C PHE A 173 9.50 13.35 3.51
N ALA A 174 9.08 13.11 2.27
CA ALA A 174 7.87 13.67 1.69
C ALA A 174 7.13 12.59 0.91
N MET A 175 5.86 12.36 1.25
CA MET A 175 4.97 11.40 0.60
C MET A 175 4.00 12.13 -0.32
N PHE A 176 4.07 11.84 -1.62
CA PHE A 176 3.12 12.30 -2.62
C PHE A 176 2.25 11.13 -3.07
N GLY A 177 1.00 11.11 -2.66
CA GLY A 177 0.02 10.07 -2.98
C GLY A 177 -1.22 10.14 -2.11
#